data_AF-A0A1S7LEE3-F1
#
_entry.id   AF-A0A1S7LEE3-F1
#
_cell.length_a   1.000
_cell.length_b   1.000
_cell.length_c   1.000
_cell.angle_alpha   90.00
_cell.angle_beta   90.00
_cell.angle_gamma   90.00
#
_symmetry.space_group_name_H-M   'P 1'
#
loop_
_entity.id
_entity.type
_entity.pdbx_description
1 polymer ?
#
loop_
_entity_poly.entity_id
_entity_poly.type
_entity_poly.pdbx_seq_one_letter_code
_entity_poly.pdbx_strand_id
1 'polypeptide(L)' 'MMDALVVTKLDRLARSVRHLGEILDFIKEKEAALRILDLGLDTSSATSQLIMNIMEAAVPGD' A
#
# COMPACT_ATOMS: atom_id res chain seq x y z
N MET A 1 -2.69 8.90 17.86
CA MET A 1 -3.43 9.21 16.63
C MET A 1 -2.61 8.62 15.51
N MET A 2 -3.19 7.79 14.65
CA MET A 2 -2.45 7.15 13.55
C MET A 2 -2.41 8.11 12.37
N ASP A 3 -1.23 8.34 11.80
CA ASP A 3 -1.09 9.16 10.60
C ASP A 3 -1.52 8.39 9.34
N ALA A 4 -2.06 9.11 8.35
CA ALA A 4 -2.51 8.50 7.10
C ALA A 4 -2.12 9.36 5.89
N LEU A 5 -1.47 8.72 4.91
CA LEU A 5 -1.21 9.29 3.60
C LEU A 5 -2.39 9.03 2.67
N VAL A 6 -3.08 10.09 2.26
CA VAL A 6 -4.22 10.01 1.34
C VAL A 6 -3.80 10.55 -0.02
N VAL A 7 -3.95 9.74 -1.06
CA VAL A 7 -3.69 10.13 -2.45
C VAL A 7 -4.91 9.95 -3.32
N THR A 8 -5.11 10.85 -4.28
CA THR A 8 -6.23 10.75 -5.22
C THR A 8 -6.04 9.62 -6.22
N LYS A 9 -4.87 9.52 -6.86
CA LYS A 9 -4.59 8.49 -7.88
C LYS A 9 -3.28 7.75 -7.61
N LEU A 10 -3.27 6.42 -7.80
CA LEU A 10 -2.09 5.58 -7.58
C LEU A 10 -0.91 5.98 -8.48
N ASP A 11 -1.18 6.32 -9.75
CA ASP A 11 -0.16 6.71 -10.72
C ASP A 11 0.65 7.96 -10.29
N ARG A 12 0.05 8.84 -9.47
CA ARG A 12 0.73 10.01 -8.90
C ARG A 12 1.63 9.66 -7.72
N LEU A 13 1.42 8.51 -7.09
CA LEU A 13 2.17 8.04 -5.94
C LEU A 13 3.34 7.14 -6.38
N ALA A 14 3.08 6.18 -7.27
CA ALA A 14 4.06 5.20 -7.68
C ALA A 14 4.10 5.00 -9.20
N ARG A 15 5.31 5.06 -9.76
CA ARG A 15 5.57 4.85 -11.20
C ARG A 15 5.65 3.38 -11.63
N SER A 16 5.70 2.46 -10.66
CA SER A 16 5.79 1.02 -10.88
C SER A 16 5.34 0.27 -9.62
N VAL A 17 5.00 -1.02 -9.77
CA VAL A 17 4.62 -1.90 -8.64
C VAL A 17 5.76 -2.03 -7.63
N ARG A 18 7.02 -2.07 -8.09
CA ARG A 18 8.19 -2.08 -7.19
C ARG A 18 8.26 -0.81 -6.33
N HIS A 19 8.09 0.36 -6.95
CA HIS A 19 8.11 1.64 -6.23
C HIS A 19 6.92 1.76 -5.26
N LEU A 20 5.77 1.17 -5.61
CA LEU A 20 4.64 1.07 -4.69
C LEU A 20 4.99 0.22 -3.46
N GLY A 21 5.68 -0.91 -3.64
CA GLY A 21 6.18 -1.73 -2.54
C GLY A 21 7.09 -0.94 -1.58
N GLU A 22 8.07 -0.22 -2.12
CA GLU A 22 8.98 0.61 -1.30
C GLU A 22 8.24 1.69 -0.49
N ILE A 23 7.22 2.31 -1.09
CA ILE A 23 6.37 3.30 -0.40
C ILE A 23 5.53 2.64 0.69
N LEU A 24 4.98 1.46 0.44
CA LEU A 24 4.20 0.71 1.42
C LEU A 24 5.07 0.29 2.62
N ASP A 25 6.29 -0.19 2.38
CA ASP A 25 7.24 -0.52 3.44
C ASP A 25 7.61 0.71 4.27
N PHE A 26 7.87 1.85 3.61
CA PHE A 26 8.15 3.11 4.30
C PHE A 26 6.97 3.56 5.18
N ILE A 27 5.74 3.51 4.65
CA ILE A 27 4.53 3.88 5.39
C ILE A 27 4.31 2.94 6.58
N LYS A 28 4.57 1.64 6.40
CA LYS A 28 4.47 0.63 7.45
C LYS A 28 5.50 0.86 8.56
N GLU A 29 6.74 1.21 8.21
CA GLU A 29 7.79 1.57 9.19
C GLU A 29 7.40 2.80 10.03
N LYS A 30 6.63 3.73 9.44
CA LYS A 30 6.08 4.91 10.14
C LYS A 30 4.78 4.63 10.89
N GLU A 31 4.32 3.38 10.95
CA GLU A 31 3.05 2.98 11.57
C GLU A 31 1.86 3.80 11.02
N ALA A 32 1.93 4.18 9.75
CA ALA A 32 0.94 5.02 9.07
C ALA A 32 0.09 4.19 8.09
N ALA A 33 -1.01 4.77 7.63
CA ALA A 33 -1.89 4.17 6.63
C ALA A 33 -1.71 4.81 5.25
N LEU A 34 -2.00 4.05 4.19
CA LEU A 34 -2.13 4.55 2.82
C LEU A 34 -3.58 4.40 2.37
N ARG A 35 -4.15 5.49 1.85
CA ARG A 35 -5.48 5.50 1.23
C ARG A 35 -5.39 6.05 -0.19
N ILE A 36 -5.92 5.31 -1.15
CA ILE A 36 -5.97 5.69 -2.57
C ILE A 36 -7.43 5.84 -2.98
N LEU A 37 -7.86 7.08 -3.23
CA LEU A 37 -9.27 7.41 -3.45
C LEU A 37 -9.82 6.84 -4.76
N ASP A 38 -9.06 6.93 -5.86
CA ASP A 38 -9.47 6.45 -7.19
C ASP A 38 -9.59 4.92 -7.26
N LEU A 39 -8.93 4.20 -6.34
CA LEU A 39 -9.01 2.73 -6.24
C LEU A 39 -9.92 2.25 -5.10
N GLY A 40 -10.42 3.16 -4.25
CA GLY A 40 -11.09 2.80 -3.00
C GLY A 40 -10.22 1.95 -2.07
N LEU A 41 -8.90 2.01 -2.22
CA LEU A 41 -7.94 1.19 -1.47
C LEU A 41 -7.61 1.89 -0.16
N ASP A 42 -7.69 1.14 0.94
CA ASP A 42 -7.36 1.62 2.27
C ASP A 42 -6.59 0.56 3.04
N THR A 43 -5.33 0.85 3.38
CA THR A 43 -4.48 -0.08 4.14
C THR A 43 -4.72 -0.01 5.66
N SER A 44 -5.59 0.89 6.13
CA SER A 44 -6.05 0.97 7.52
C SER A 44 -7.24 0.03 7.80
N SER A 45 -7.88 -0.51 6.76
CA SER A 45 -9.03 -1.41 6.84
C SER A 45 -8.63 -2.84 6.44
N ALA A 46 -9.44 -3.85 6.81
CA ALA A 46 -9.19 -5.29 6.61
C ALA A 46 -8.90 -5.72 5.14
N THR A 47 -9.07 -4.83 4.16
CA THR A 47 -8.61 -4.93 2.77
C THR A 47 -7.10 -5.16 2.63
N SER A 48 -6.33 -4.82 3.67
CA SER A 48 -4.89 -5.10 3.80
C SER A 48 -4.51 -6.59 3.64
N GLN A 49 -5.41 -7.55 3.93
CA GLN A 49 -5.17 -8.97 3.65
C GLN A 49 -5.13 -9.30 2.15
N LEU A 50 -5.90 -8.59 1.32
CA LEU A 50 -5.94 -8.84 -0.14
C LEU A 50 -4.62 -8.41 -0.80
N ILE A 51 -4.06 -7.27 -0.38
CA ILE A 51 -2.76 -6.79 -0.90
C ILE A 51 -1.63 -7.68 -0.40
N MET A 52 -1.66 -8.11 0.87
CA MET A 52 -0.68 -9.09 1.37
C MET A 52 -0.74 -10.40 0.60
N ASN A 53 -1.93 -10.95 0.33
CA ASN A 53 -2.06 -12.16 -0.50
C ASN A 53 -1.50 -11.97 -1.92
N ILE A 54 -1.66 -10.78 -2.52
CA ILE A 54 -1.11 -10.48 -3.85
C ILE A 54 0.42 -10.33 -3.78
N MET A 55 0.96 -9.75 -2.71
CA MET A 55 2.40 -9.63 -2.50
C MET A 55 3.05 -10.99 -2.17
N GLU A 56 2.41 -11.84 -1.36
CA GLU A 56 2.82 -13.22 -1.08
C GLU A 56 2.81 -14.07 -2.35
N ALA A 57 1.81 -13.91 -3.22
CA ALA A 57 1.77 -14.62 -4.50
C ALA A 57 2.83 -14.13 -5.50
N ALA A 58 3.30 -12.89 -5.38
CA ALA A 58 4.31 -12.29 -6.25
C ALA A 58 5.76 -12.54 -5.77
N VAL A 59 5.94 -13.06 -4.56
CA VAL A 59 7.24 -13.52 -4.03
C VAL A 59 7.18 -15.04 -3.85
N PRO A 60 7.47 -15.83 -4.90
CA PRO A 60 7.73 -17.25 -4.71
C PRO A 60 8.95 -17.39 -3.78
N GLY A 61 8.78 -18.17 -2.72
CA GLY A 61 9.72 -18.33 -1.63
C GLY A 61 11.15 -18.63 -2.08
N ASP A 62 12.07 -17.88 -1.50
CA ASP A 62 13.35 -18.40 -1.04
C ASP A 62 13.14 -18.95 0.39
#